data_AF-A0A7V5RBH7-F1
#
_entry.id   AF-A0A7V5RBH7-F1
#
_cell.length_a   1.000
_cell.length_b   1.000
_cell.length_c   1.000
_cell.angle_alpha   90.00
_cell.angle_beta   90.00
_cell.angle_gamma   90.00
#
_symmetry.space_group_name_H-M   'P 1'
#
loop_
_entity.id
_entity.type
_entity.pdbx_description
1 polymer ?
#
loop_
_entity_poly.entity_id
_entity_poly.type
_entity_poly.pdbx_seq_one_letter_code
_entity_poly.pdbx_strand_id
1 'polypeptide(L)' 'MKREGAVSRVLSSEKLRIEHKTIIVDLKENDGGMFVQIAELSNDRRSTVVIPLSGVELFKVALERVVEGAP' A
#
# COMPACT_ATOMS: atom_id res chain seq x y z
N MET A 1 -1.31 -21.53 -15.72
CA MET A 1 -2.70 -21.03 -15.54
C MET A 1 -2.60 -19.60 -15.04
N LYS A 2 -2.97 -18.61 -15.86
CA LYS A 2 -3.09 -17.21 -15.40
C LYS A 2 -4.25 -17.19 -14.40
N ARG A 3 -3.98 -16.89 -13.13
CA ARG A 3 -5.05 -16.69 -12.15
C ARG A 3 -5.85 -15.48 -12.62
N GLU A 4 -7.07 -15.73 -13.09
CA GLU A 4 -8.10 -14.73 -13.28
C GLU A 4 -8.12 -13.87 -12.01
N GLY A 5 -7.87 -12.56 -12.17
CA GLY A 5 -7.45 -11.70 -11.08
C GLY A 5 -8.42 -11.79 -9.91
N ALA A 6 -7.94 -12.23 -8.75
CA ALA A 6 -8.74 -12.28 -7.54
C ALA A 6 -9.35 -10.89 -7.31
N VAL A 7 -10.67 -10.79 -7.43
CA VAL A 7 -11.40 -9.55 -7.20
C VAL A 7 -11.20 -9.20 -5.73
N SER A 8 -10.55 -8.08 -5.46
CA SER A 8 -10.36 -7.58 -4.10
C SER A 8 -11.36 -6.48 -3.80
N ARG A 9 -11.96 -6.52 -2.60
CA ARG A 9 -12.87 -5.50 -2.08
C ARG A 9 -12.06 -4.49 -1.27
N VAL A 10 -12.30 -3.19 -1.48
CA VAL A 10 -11.73 -2.12 -0.64
C VAL A 10 -12.57 -2.00 0.63
N LEU A 11 -11.92 -2.12 1.78
CA LEU A 11 -12.53 -1.97 3.11
C LEU A 11 -12.40 -0.54 3.63
N SER A 12 -11.25 0.08 3.39
CA SER A 12 -10.96 1.47 3.73
C SER A 12 -9.92 2.02 2.75
N SER A 13 -9.94 3.32 2.52
CA SER A 13 -9.05 3.99 1.58
C SER A 13 -8.69 5.37 2.11
N GLU A 14 -7.42 5.72 2.02
CA GLU A 14 -6.90 7.04 2.33
C GLU A 14 -6.06 7.57 1.17
N LYS A 15 -6.26 8.84 0.82
CA LYS A 15 -5.54 9.52 -0.26
C LYS A 15 -4.72 10.66 0.32
N LEU A 16 -3.41 10.58 0.12
CA LEU A 16 -2.44 11.57 0.57
C LEU A 16 -1.90 12.32 -0.65
N ARG A 17 -1.85 13.66 -0.56
CA ARG A 17 -1.15 14.48 -1.55
C ARG A 17 0.10 15.05 -0.90
N ILE A 18 1.26 14.59 -1.37
CA ILE A 18 2.57 14.96 -0.85
C ILE A 18 3.37 15.55 -2.01
N GLU A 19 3.61 16.85 -1.95
CA GLU A 19 4.18 17.62 -3.07
C GLU A 19 3.44 17.37 -4.40
N HIS A 20 4.14 16.85 -5.41
CA HIS A 20 3.61 16.51 -6.73
C HIS A 20 3.09 15.07 -6.81
N LYS A 21 3.21 14.28 -5.74
CA LYS A 21 2.81 12.87 -5.69
C LYS A 21 1.43 12.71 -5.08
N THR A 22 0.67 11.76 -5.60
CA THR A 22 -0.55 11.27 -4.97
C THR A 22 -0.32 9.85 -4.50
N ILE A 23 -0.41 9.62 -3.19
CA ILE A 23 -0.29 8.29 -2.59
C ILE A 23 -1.69 7.83 -2.18
N ILE A 24 -2.07 6.61 -2.52
CA ILE A 24 -3.32 5.98 -2.11
C ILE A 24 -2.96 4.77 -1.25
N VAL A 25 -3.51 4.71 -0.05
CA VAL A 25 -3.35 3.60 0.89
C VAL A 25 -4.72 2.93 1.05
N ASP A 26 -4.86 1.73 0.52
CA ASP A 26 -6.10 0.96 0.58
C ASP A 26 -5.91 -0.26 1.49
N LEU A 27 -6.81 -0.47 2.45
CA LEU A 27 -7.02 -1.77 3.07
C LEU A 27 -8.00 -2.57 2.20
N LYS A 28 -7.58 -3.76 1.74
CA LYS A 28 -8.38 -4.63 0.87
C LYS A 28 -8.46 -6.05 1.39
N GLU A 29 -9.43 -6.78 0.89
CA GLU A 29 -9.68 -8.19 1.21
C GLU A 29 -9.98 -8.97 -0.07
N ASN A 30 -9.45 -10.19 -0.16
CA ASN A 30 -9.83 -11.21 -1.16
C ASN A 30 -9.84 -12.60 -0.50
N ASP A 31 -10.01 -13.67 -1.29
CA ASP A 31 -10.02 -15.04 -0.79
C ASP A 31 -8.72 -15.46 -0.06
N GLY A 32 -7.61 -14.74 -0.28
CA GLY A 32 -6.34 -14.93 0.41
C GLY A 32 -6.19 -14.14 1.71
N GLY A 33 -7.22 -13.38 2.13
CA GLY A 33 -7.25 -12.57 3.33
C GLY A 33 -7.08 -11.07 3.10
N MET A 34 -6.78 -10.35 4.17
CA MET A 34 -6.63 -8.89 4.15
C MET A 34 -5.19 -8.44 3.87
N PHE A 35 -5.05 -7.34 3.14
CA PHE A 35 -3.78 -6.74 2.79
C PHE A 35 -3.91 -5.23 2.59
N VAL A 36 -2.82 -4.50 2.79
CA VAL A 36 -2.71 -3.08 2.46
C VAL A 36 -2.04 -2.95 1.10
N GLN A 37 -2.61 -2.14 0.22
CA GLN A 37 -2.04 -1.75 -1.05
C GLN A 37 -1.70 -0.25 -1.01
N ILE A 38 -0.43 0.10 -1.19
CA ILE A 38 0.02 1.48 -1.29
C ILE A 38 0.38 1.76 -2.73
N ALA A 39 -0.27 2.73 -3.36
CA ALA A 39 -0.03 3.14 -4.74
C ALA A 39 0.46 4.58 -4.81
N GLU A 40 1.60 4.80 -5.46
CA GLU A 40 2.07 6.12 -5.87
C GLU A 40 1.59 6.39 -7.30
N LEU A 41 0.93 7.54 -7.49
CA LEU A 41 0.54 8.07 -8.78
C LEU A 41 1.38 9.33 -9.06
N SER A 42 2.26 9.24 -10.06
CA SER A 42 2.90 10.38 -10.72
C SER A 42 2.30 10.57 -12.12
N ASN A 43 2.63 11.69 -12.78
CA ASN A 43 2.04 12.08 -14.07
C ASN A 43 2.12 10.99 -15.16
N ASP A 44 3.14 10.13 -15.10
CA ASP A 44 3.44 9.14 -16.13
C ASP A 44 3.61 7.71 -15.58
N ARG A 45 3.64 7.51 -14.25
CA ARG A 45 3.95 6.23 -13.64
C ARG A 45 3.05 5.93 -12.44
N ARG A 46 2.62 4.68 -12.37
CA ARG A 46 2.00 4.09 -11.20
C ARG A 46 2.92 3.04 -10.61
N SER A 47 3.33 3.24 -9.37
CA SER A 47 4.09 2.26 -8.59
C SER A 47 3.20 1.75 -7.46
N THR A 48 3.31 0.46 -7.11
CA THR A 48 2.45 -0.14 -6.09
C THR A 48 3.22 -1.16 -5.27
N VAL A 49 3.03 -1.15 -3.97
CA VAL A 49 3.45 -2.21 -3.04
C VAL A 49 2.23 -2.80 -2.35
N VAL A 50 2.25 -4.11 -2.13
CA VAL A 50 1.20 -4.86 -1.42
C VAL A 50 1.83 -5.52 -0.20
N ILE A 51 1.23 -5.30 0.96
CA ILE A 51 1.71 -5.78 2.26
C ILE A 51 0.56 -6.60 2.88
N PRO A 52 0.73 -7.90 3.16
CA PRO A 52 -0.24 -8.66 3.94
C PRO A 52 -0.53 -7.96 5.28
N LEU A 53 -1.77 -8.00 5.76
CA LEU A 53 -2.13 -7.25 6.98
C LEU A 53 -1.25 -7.62 8.19
N SER A 54 -0.81 -8.89 8.27
CA SER A 54 0.11 -9.39 9.31
C SER A 54 1.49 -8.72 9.32
N GLY A 55 1.93 -8.13 8.20
CA GLY A 55 3.22 -7.46 8.06
C GLY A 55 3.17 -5.95 8.26
N VAL A 56 2.00 -5.35 8.45
CA VAL A 56 1.84 -3.88 8.48
C VAL A 56 2.54 -3.25 9.69
N GLU A 57 2.45 -3.88 10.88
CA GLU A 57 3.10 -3.36 12.08
C GLU A 57 4.63 -3.36 11.93
N LEU A 58 5.19 -4.44 11.37
CA LEU A 58 6.62 -4.53 11.08
C LEU A 58 7.06 -3.46 10.07
N PHE A 59 6.24 -3.22 9.04
CA PHE A 59 6.48 -2.17 8.05
C PHE A 59 6.48 -0.77 8.69
N LYS A 60 5.52 -0.49 9.59
CA LYS A 60 5.44 0.79 10.31
C LYS A 60 6.69 1.03 11.17
N VAL A 61 7.10 0.05 11.97
CA VAL A 61 8.31 0.12 12.78
C VAL A 61 9.57 0.30 11.92
N ALA A 62 9.66 -0.39 10.78
CA ALA A 62 10.78 -0.23 9.86
C ALA A 62 10.82 1.19 9.25
N LEU A 63 9.66 1.73 8.87
CA LEU A 63 9.56 3.09 8.34
C LEU A 63 10.00 4.13 9.38
N GLU A 64 9.51 4.04 10.61
CA GLU A 64 9.89 4.93 11.72
C GLU A 64 11.41 4.91 11.96
N ARG A 65 12.02 3.72 12.05
CA ARG A 65 13.47 3.57 12.25
C ARG A 65 14.30 4.19 11.13
N VAL A 66 13.86 4.05 9.87
CA VAL A 66 14.56 4.63 8.73
C VAL A 66 14.47 6.16 8.76
N VAL A 67 13.32 6.70 9.17
CA VAL A 67 13.10 8.15 9.28
C VAL A 67 13.88 8.74 10.45
N GLU A 68 13.94 8.07 11.61
CA GLU A 68 14.78 8.49 12.75
C GLU A 68 16.26 8.60 12.39
N GLY A 69 16.73 7.78 11.44
CA GLY A 69 18.09 7.82 10.92
C GLY A 69 18.33 8.86 9.81
N ALA A 70 17.31 9.63 9.42
CA ALA A 70 17.45 10.67 8.42
C ALA A 70 18.20 11.89 9.01
N PRO A 71 19.14 12.50 8.25
CA PRO A 71 19.91 13.68 8.69
C PRO A 71 19.07 14.95 8.80
#